data_AF-A0A087XV29-F1
#
_entry.id   AF-A0A087XV29-F1
#
_cell.length_a   1.000
_cell.length_b   1.000
_cell.length_c   1.000
_cell.angle_alpha   90.00
_cell.angle_beta   90.00
_cell.angle_gamma   90.00
#
_symmetry.space_group_name_H-M   'P 1'
#
loop_
_entity.id
_entity.type
_entity.pdbx_description
1 polymer ?
#
loop_
_entity_poly.entity_id
_entity_poly.type
_entity_poly.pdbx_seq_one_letter_code
_entity_poly.pdbx_strand_id
1 'polypeptide(L)'
;LVANLTVIIMTNMFSLALLLLLCAGSYVKCEQLTQPTSLTVQSGQTLSISCQVSYDLSSYHTSWIRQPAGKALEWLGAIWTDGSNDYASNVRGRIEITRDTNKKIVYLSLSAMKPEESAVYYCARDPQL
;
A
#
# COMPACT_ATOMS: atom_id res chain seq x y z
N LEU A 1 26.40 -17.32 18.86
CA LEU A 1 26.97 -17.25 17.49
C LEU A 1 26.33 -16.06 16.80
N VAL A 2 26.92 -14.87 16.93
CA VAL A 2 26.42 -13.66 16.26
C VAL A 2 27.57 -13.15 15.41
N ALA A 3 27.49 -13.35 14.10
CA ALA A 3 28.43 -12.77 13.16
C ALA A 3 27.76 -11.55 12.54
N ASN A 4 28.19 -10.37 12.99
CA ASN A 4 27.89 -9.10 12.35
C ASN A 4 28.54 -9.10 10.95
N LEU A 5 27.78 -8.72 9.92
CA LEU A 5 28.33 -8.50 8.58
C LEU A 5 28.64 -7.01 8.39
N THR A 6 29.91 -6.66 8.43
CA THR A 6 30.43 -5.32 8.10
C THR A 6 30.39 -5.13 6.58
N VAL A 7 29.66 -4.11 6.11
CA VAL A 7 29.61 -3.73 4.69
C VAL A 7 30.92 -3.03 4.32
N ILE A 8 31.71 -3.61 3.41
CA ILE A 8 32.91 -3.01 2.85
C ILE A 8 32.50 -2.10 1.67
N ILE A 9 32.65 -0.78 1.83
CA ILE A 9 32.47 0.20 0.75
C ILE A 9 33.87 0.51 0.18
N MET A 10 34.21 -0.03 -0.99
CA MET A 10 35.41 0.35 -1.74
C MET A 10 35.03 1.19 -2.98
N THR A 11 35.18 2.51 -2.81
CA THR A 11 35.76 3.46 -3.78
C THR A 11 35.24 3.48 -5.23
N ASN A 12 34.35 4.43 -5.53
CA ASN A 12 34.54 5.34 -6.68
C ASN A 12 33.68 6.62 -6.55
N MET A 13 34.32 7.74 -6.16
CA MET A 13 33.69 9.06 -5.99
C MET A 13 33.09 9.60 -7.31
N PHE A 14 33.51 9.06 -8.46
CA PHE A 14 33.02 9.46 -9.79
C PHE A 14 31.65 8.89 -10.18
N SER A 15 31.20 7.80 -9.53
CA SER A 15 29.90 7.17 -9.86
C SER A 15 28.69 7.88 -9.26
N LEU A 16 28.84 8.56 -8.11
CA LEU A 16 27.71 9.26 -7.47
C LEU A 16 27.28 10.49 -8.27
N ALA A 17 28.23 11.26 -8.79
CA ALA A 17 27.93 12.45 -9.59
C ALA A 17 27.23 12.10 -10.91
N LEU A 18 27.65 11.00 -11.57
CA LEU A 18 27.01 10.51 -12.79
C LEU A 18 25.59 9.96 -12.53
N LEU A 19 25.38 9.28 -11.39
CA LEU A 19 24.06 8.80 -10.98
C LEU A 19 23.10 9.97 -10.65
N LEU A 20 23.61 11.02 -9.99
CA LEU A 20 22.85 12.26 -9.72
C LEU A 20 22.53 13.03 -11.01
N LEU A 21 23.45 13.07 -11.98
CA LEU A 21 23.24 13.69 -13.30
C LEU A 21 22.21 12.94 -14.16
N LEU A 22 22.16 11.60 -14.08
CA LEU A 22 21.15 10.78 -14.76
C LEU A 22 19.75 10.94 -14.14
N CYS A 23 19.67 11.12 -12.81
CA CYS A 23 18.42 11.39 -12.11
C CYS A 23 17.88 12.82 -12.33
N ALA A 24 18.74 13.77 -12.74
CA ALA A 24 18.32 15.13 -13.03
C ALA A 24 17.58 15.28 -14.39
N GLY A 25 17.63 14.25 -15.24
CA GLY A 25 17.07 14.28 -16.61
C GLY A 25 15.70 13.61 -16.78
N SER A 26 15.17 12.96 -15.75
CA SER A 26 13.88 12.26 -15.82
C SER A 26 12.89 12.88 -14.83
N TYR A 27 11.83 13.49 -15.37
CA TYR A 27 10.70 14.02 -14.60
C TYR A 27 9.87 12.85 -14.03
N VAL A 28 10.43 12.10 -13.06
CA VAL A 28 9.73 11.00 -12.40
C VAL A 28 8.93 11.57 -11.23
N LYS A 29 7.60 11.59 -11.36
CA LYS A 29 6.71 11.94 -10.25
C LYS A 29 6.51 10.71 -9.35
N CYS A 30 7.15 10.69 -8.20
CA CYS A 30 6.93 9.66 -7.19
C CYS A 30 5.69 9.98 -6.36
N GLU A 31 4.75 9.03 -6.29
CA GLU A 31 3.65 9.09 -5.33
C GLU A 31 4.02 8.28 -4.08
N GLN A 32 3.61 8.74 -2.90
CA GLN A 32 3.86 8.13 -1.62
C GLN A 32 2.55 7.56 -1.06
N LEU A 33 2.62 6.33 -0.54
CA LEU A 33 1.53 5.64 0.13
C LEU A 33 2.06 5.13 1.48
N THR A 34 1.51 5.65 2.58
CA THR A 34 1.96 5.34 3.94
C THR A 34 0.87 4.64 4.71
N GLN A 35 1.18 3.45 5.23
CA GLN A 35 0.30 2.62 6.04
C GLN A 35 1.00 2.22 7.36
N PRO A 36 0.27 1.75 8.37
CA PRO A 36 0.87 1.14 9.55
C PRO A 36 1.78 -0.04 9.17
N THR A 37 2.95 -0.15 9.82
CA THR A 37 3.92 -1.22 9.57
C THR A 37 3.38 -2.61 9.93
N SER A 38 2.56 -2.69 10.99
CA SER A 38 1.96 -3.93 11.45
C SER A 38 0.71 -3.65 12.28
N LEU A 39 -0.27 -4.55 12.20
CA LEU A 39 -1.48 -4.52 13.03
C LEU A 39 -1.78 -5.94 13.51
N THR A 40 -2.19 -6.07 14.76
CA THR A 40 -2.62 -7.34 15.35
C THR A 40 -4.09 -7.20 15.74
N VAL A 41 -4.93 -8.09 15.21
CA VAL A 41 -6.39 -8.09 15.42
C VAL A 41 -6.81 -9.50 15.80
N GLN A 42 -7.70 -9.64 16.79
CA GLN A 42 -8.21 -10.95 17.17
C GLN A 42 -9.26 -11.47 16.17
N SER A 43 -9.42 -12.80 16.11
CA SER A 43 -10.48 -13.40 15.31
C SER A 43 -11.86 -12.86 15.72
N GLY A 44 -12.70 -12.54 14.74
CA GLY A 44 -14.03 -11.95 14.94
C GLY A 44 -14.05 -10.43 15.13
N GLN A 45 -12.90 -9.79 15.38
CA GLN A 45 -12.82 -8.32 15.45
C GLN A 45 -12.71 -7.68 14.07
N THR A 46 -12.83 -6.36 14.03
CA THR A 46 -12.69 -5.56 12.80
C THR A 46 -11.26 -5.08 12.63
N LEU A 47 -10.68 -5.37 11.47
CA LEU A 47 -9.44 -4.75 11.01
C LEU A 47 -9.76 -3.36 10.44
N SER A 48 -8.98 -2.35 10.84
CA SER A 48 -9.04 -1.01 10.26
C SER A 48 -7.64 -0.55 9.87
N ILE A 49 -7.44 -0.23 8.59
CA ILE A 49 -6.16 0.24 8.05
C ILE A 49 -6.38 1.63 7.44
N SER A 50 -5.50 2.57 7.77
CA SER A 50 -5.40 3.85 7.08
C SER A 50 -4.24 3.82 6.07
N CYS A 51 -4.46 4.46 4.92
CA CYS A 51 -3.44 4.70 3.92
C CYS A 51 -3.40 6.19 3.59
N GLN A 52 -2.35 6.88 4.01
CA GLN A 52 -2.09 8.26 3.66
C GLN A 52 -1.44 8.32 2.27
N VAL A 53 -2.01 9.09 1.36
CA VAL A 53 -1.51 9.20 -0.03
C VAL A 53 -1.04 10.61 -0.35
N SER A 54 -0.08 10.74 -1.28
CA SER A 54 0.35 12.05 -1.80
C SER A 54 -0.52 12.57 -2.94
N TYR A 55 -1.13 11.67 -3.71
CA TYR A 55 -1.94 12.02 -4.88
C TYR A 55 -3.31 12.61 -4.51
N ASP A 56 -3.95 13.24 -5.49
CA ASP A 56 -5.30 13.76 -5.33
C ASP A 56 -6.32 12.63 -5.50
N LEU A 57 -7.01 12.29 -4.40
CA LEU A 57 -8.05 11.28 -4.38
C LEU A 57 -9.25 11.65 -5.28
N SER A 58 -9.44 12.92 -5.63
CA SER A 58 -10.48 13.36 -6.56
C SER A 58 -10.17 12.97 -8.01
N SER A 59 -8.89 12.70 -8.31
CA SER A 59 -8.39 12.39 -9.64
C SER A 59 -8.04 10.90 -9.84
N TYR A 60 -7.93 10.13 -8.75
CA TYR A 60 -7.52 8.72 -8.79
C TYR A 60 -8.33 7.84 -7.85
N HIS A 61 -8.71 6.67 -8.34
CA HIS A 61 -9.21 5.58 -7.49
C HIS A 61 -8.09 4.94 -6.69
N THR A 62 -8.47 4.23 -5.63
CA THR A 62 -7.53 3.49 -4.78
C THR A 62 -8.06 2.09 -4.54
N SER A 63 -7.22 1.09 -4.81
CA SER A 63 -7.47 -0.32 -4.58
C SER A 63 -6.86 -0.78 -3.26
N TRP A 64 -7.46 -1.81 -2.68
CA TRP A 64 -6.90 -2.59 -1.58
C TRP A 64 -6.61 -4.00 -2.07
N ILE A 65 -5.39 -4.46 -1.80
CA ILE A 65 -4.88 -5.76 -2.22
C ILE A 65 -4.26 -6.41 -0.98
N ARG A 66 -4.40 -7.72 -0.83
CA ARG A 66 -3.68 -8.47 0.20
C ARG A 66 -2.82 -9.56 -0.41
N GLN A 67 -1.78 -9.95 0.32
CA GLN A 67 -0.92 -11.07 0.01
C GLN A 67 -0.85 -12.03 1.19
N PRO A 68 -1.57 -13.16 1.14
CA PRO A 68 -1.37 -14.24 2.11
C PRO A 68 0.05 -14.81 1.98
N ALA A 69 0.61 -15.30 3.09
CA ALA A 69 1.96 -15.87 3.10
C ALA A 69 2.09 -17.02 2.07
N GLY A 70 3.07 -16.91 1.16
CA GLY A 70 3.33 -17.90 0.12
C GLY A 70 2.29 -17.95 -1.02
N LYS A 71 1.40 -16.95 -1.12
CA LYS A 71 0.37 -16.88 -2.17
C LYS A 71 0.51 -15.64 -3.05
N ALA A 72 -0.21 -15.66 -4.18
CA ALA A 72 -0.35 -14.52 -5.08
C ALA A 72 -1.14 -13.37 -4.42
N LEU A 73 -1.10 -12.20 -5.05
CA LEU A 73 -1.91 -11.05 -4.66
C LEU A 73 -3.40 -11.30 -4.90
N GLU A 74 -4.21 -10.93 -3.92
CA GLU A 74 -5.67 -10.99 -3.95
C GLU A 74 -6.24 -9.57 -3.87
N TRP A 75 -6.96 -9.14 -4.89
CA TRP A 75 -7.68 -7.86 -4.86
C TRP A 75 -8.90 -7.97 -3.93
N LEU A 76 -9.10 -6.98 -3.08
CA LEU A 76 -10.19 -6.94 -2.09
C LEU A 76 -11.31 -5.98 -2.51
N GLY A 77 -10.93 -4.86 -3.10
CA GLY A 77 -11.87 -3.83 -3.49
C GLY A 77 -11.18 -2.56 -3.96
N ALA A 78 -11.97 -1.63 -4.48
CA ALA A 78 -11.53 -0.29 -4.86
C ALA A 78 -12.59 0.75 -4.53
N ILE A 79 -12.13 1.97 -4.23
CA ILE A 79 -12.97 3.17 -4.15
C ILE A 79 -12.65 4.08 -5.34
N TRP A 80 -13.67 4.39 -6.12
CA TRP A 80 -13.58 5.22 -7.33
C TRP A 80 -13.62 6.72 -7.00
N THR A 81 -13.29 7.54 -8.00
CA THR A 81 -13.23 9.01 -7.84
C THR A 81 -14.59 9.65 -7.60
N ASP A 82 -15.69 9.00 -7.96
CA ASP A 82 -17.07 9.39 -7.65
C ASP A 82 -17.54 8.90 -6.27
N GLY A 83 -16.72 8.12 -5.57
CA GLY A 83 -17.03 7.53 -4.26
C GLY A 83 -17.76 6.19 -4.32
N SER A 84 -18.01 5.64 -5.52
CA SER A 84 -18.52 4.27 -5.65
C SER A 84 -17.46 3.24 -5.26
N ASN A 85 -17.92 2.06 -4.85
CA ASN A 85 -17.06 0.98 -4.37
C ASN A 85 -17.33 -0.32 -5.13
N ASP A 86 -16.27 -1.03 -5.48
CA ASP A 86 -16.32 -2.41 -5.94
C ASP A 86 -15.58 -3.33 -4.97
N TYR A 87 -16.11 -4.53 -4.74
CA TYR A 87 -15.56 -5.49 -3.78
C TYR A 87 -15.46 -6.88 -4.37
N ALA A 88 -14.42 -7.61 -3.97
CA ALA A 88 -14.29 -9.03 -4.26
C ALA A 88 -15.38 -9.84 -3.54
N SER A 89 -15.85 -10.90 -4.21
CA SER A 89 -16.98 -11.72 -3.73
C SER A 89 -16.72 -12.40 -2.39
N ASN A 90 -15.47 -12.76 -2.09
CA ASN A 90 -15.05 -13.44 -0.86
C ASN A 90 -15.09 -12.55 0.41
N VAL A 91 -15.10 -11.23 0.25
CA VAL A 91 -15.15 -10.26 1.36
C VAL A 91 -16.39 -9.38 1.36
N ARG A 92 -17.23 -9.48 0.32
CA ARG A 92 -18.50 -8.75 0.19
C ARG A 92 -19.38 -8.97 1.43
N GLY A 93 -19.96 -7.87 1.92
CA GLY A 93 -20.78 -7.85 3.14
C GLY A 93 -20.00 -7.69 4.45
N ARG A 94 -18.65 -7.78 4.41
CA ARG A 94 -17.78 -7.53 5.58
C ARG A 94 -16.77 -6.41 5.38
N ILE A 95 -16.43 -6.12 4.13
CA ILE A 95 -15.48 -5.06 3.75
C ILE A 95 -16.20 -3.72 3.56
N GLU A 96 -15.53 -2.66 3.95
CA GLU A 96 -15.89 -1.28 3.65
C GLU A 96 -14.62 -0.48 3.32
N ILE A 97 -14.64 0.23 2.19
CA ILE A 97 -13.58 1.14 1.79
C ILE A 97 -14.16 2.55 1.79
N THR A 98 -13.49 3.47 2.49
CA THR A 98 -13.87 4.89 2.53
C THR A 98 -12.66 5.77 2.27
N ARG A 99 -12.90 7.05 1.98
CA ARG A 99 -11.84 8.03 1.76
C ARG A 99 -12.19 9.38 2.37
N ASP A 100 -11.17 10.06 2.87
CA ASP A 100 -11.21 11.46 3.26
C ASP A 100 -10.32 12.24 2.29
N THR A 101 -10.95 12.89 1.31
CA THR A 101 -10.24 13.64 0.26
C THR A 101 -9.47 14.83 0.83
N ASN A 102 -9.97 15.48 1.87
CA ASN A 102 -9.32 16.61 2.52
C ASN A 102 -8.03 16.18 3.24
N LYS A 103 -8.07 15.03 3.92
CA LYS A 103 -6.89 14.48 4.61
C LYS A 103 -5.99 13.65 3.71
N LYS A 104 -6.44 13.31 2.49
CA LYS A 104 -5.78 12.37 1.58
C LYS A 104 -5.54 11.00 2.23
N ILE A 105 -6.55 10.48 2.93
CA ILE A 105 -6.50 9.16 3.56
C ILE A 105 -7.56 8.26 2.96
N VAL A 106 -7.19 7.02 2.65
CA VAL A 106 -8.10 5.94 2.29
C VAL A 106 -8.11 4.93 3.44
N TYR A 107 -9.30 4.49 3.83
CA TYR A 107 -9.50 3.54 4.90
C TYR A 107 -10.03 2.22 4.37
N LEU A 108 -9.52 1.12 4.91
CA LEU A 108 -10.08 -0.22 4.77
C LEU A 108 -10.59 -0.68 6.12
N SER A 109 -11.87 -1.06 6.18
CA SER A 109 -12.46 -1.79 7.29
C SER A 109 -12.84 -3.19 6.83
N LEU A 110 -12.42 -4.22 7.56
CA LEU A 110 -12.81 -5.61 7.31
C LEU A 110 -13.29 -6.24 8.62
N SER A 111 -14.60 -6.47 8.69
CA SER A 111 -15.27 -7.03 9.87
C SER A 111 -15.17 -8.55 9.96
N ALA A 112 -15.33 -9.07 11.18
CA ALA A 112 -15.29 -10.49 11.49
C ALA A 112 -14.05 -11.18 10.89
N MET A 113 -12.87 -10.63 11.20
CA MET A 113 -11.58 -11.13 10.73
C MET A 113 -11.42 -12.61 11.05
N LYS A 114 -10.94 -13.37 10.07
CA LYS A 114 -10.64 -14.79 10.25
C LYS A 114 -9.13 -15.04 10.22
N PRO A 115 -8.61 -16.08 10.90
CA PRO A 115 -7.18 -16.39 10.90
C PRO A 115 -6.58 -16.56 9.51
N GLU A 116 -7.33 -17.15 8.56
CA GLU A 116 -6.92 -17.33 7.17
C GLU A 116 -6.82 -16.03 6.36
N GLU A 117 -7.29 -14.90 6.90
CA GLU A 117 -7.19 -13.57 6.29
C GLU A 117 -5.94 -12.81 6.76
N SER A 118 -5.08 -13.44 7.57
CA SER A 118 -3.76 -12.91 7.92
C SER A 118 -2.89 -12.83 6.66
N ALA A 119 -2.45 -11.62 6.34
CA ALA A 119 -1.77 -11.29 5.10
C ALA A 119 -1.04 -9.94 5.24
N VAL A 120 -0.21 -9.61 4.26
CA VAL A 120 0.24 -8.22 4.06
C VAL A 120 -0.83 -7.48 3.26
N TYR A 121 -1.24 -6.30 3.71
CA TYR A 121 -2.26 -5.49 3.06
C TYR A 121 -1.65 -4.23 2.46
N TYR A 122 -1.96 -3.97 1.20
CA TYR A 122 -1.46 -2.84 0.42
C TYR A 122 -2.63 -1.99 -0.05
N CYS A 123 -2.55 -0.68 0.20
CA CYS A 123 -3.27 0.26 -0.65
C CYS A 123 -2.46 0.46 -1.93
N ALA A 124 -3.14 0.55 -3.06
CA ALA A 124 -2.51 0.67 -4.36
C ALA A 124 -3.32 1.63 -5.24
N ARG A 125 -2.61 2.37 -6.08
CA ARG A 125 -3.18 3.15 -7.17
C ARG A 125 -2.63 2.59 -8.47
N ASP A 126 -3.45 2.55 -9.51
CA ASP A 126 -2.95 2.18 -10.83
C ASP A 126 -1.91 3.20 -11.32
N PRO A 127 -0.70 2.75 -11.73
CA PRO A 127 0.28 3.64 -12.31
C PRO A 127 -0.24 4.21 -13.62
N GLN A 128 -0.01 5.51 -13.85
CA GLN A 128 -0.26 6.10 -15.17
C GLN A 128 0.90 5.71 -16.09
N LEU A 129 0.58 5.00 -17.17
CA LEU A 129 1.48 4.75 -18.29
C LEU A 129 1.52 5.97 -19.22
#